data_AF-A0A0S8A982-F1
#
_entry.id   AF-A0A0S8A982-F1
#
_cell.length_a   1.000
_cell.length_b   1.000
_cell.length_c   1.000
_cell.angle_alpha   90.00
_cell.angle_beta   90.00
_cell.angle_gamma   90.00
#
_symmetry.space_group_name_H-M   'P 1'
#
loop_
_entity.id
_entity.type
_entity.pdbx_description
1 polymer ?
#
loop_
_entity_poly.entity_id
_entity_poly.type
_entity_poly.pdbx_seq_one_letter_code
_entity_poly.pdbx_strand_id
1 'polypeptide(L)'
;RALSKHDGGVLDNLGGFLDSPDVDDGNGILGHLLGGRRNAVETGVSKASGVDLSMVTKLLPILAPIVMGALGRQKRQQNLDAGGLSSMLGSERKQMEQSSPAAGILGQLLDEDGDGSIADDIAGKLGKGLLGGLFGRR
;
A
#
# COMPACT_ATOMS: atom_id res chain seq x y z
N ARG A 1 -4.42 -10.18 -9.59
CA ARG A 1 -4.48 -11.65 -9.33
C ARG A 1 -3.83 -12.07 -8.00
N ALA A 2 -3.03 -11.21 -7.34
CA ALA A 2 -2.44 -11.52 -6.03
C ALA A 2 -3.47 -11.69 -4.90
N LEU A 3 -4.46 -10.80 -4.78
CA LEU A 3 -5.42 -10.82 -3.67
C LEU A 3 -6.27 -12.11 -3.55
N SER A 4 -6.46 -12.85 -4.65
CA SER A 4 -7.24 -14.10 -4.65
C SER A 4 -6.49 -15.31 -4.08
N LYS A 5 -5.15 -15.26 -4.00
CA LYS A 5 -4.33 -16.32 -3.42
C LYS A 5 -3.97 -16.10 -1.95
N HIS A 6 -4.19 -14.87 -1.45
CA HIS A 6 -3.91 -14.48 -0.06
C HIS A 6 -5.21 -14.05 0.61
N ASP A 7 -6.16 -14.97 0.72
CA ASP A 7 -7.49 -14.69 1.29
C ASP A 7 -7.45 -14.55 2.83
N GLY A 8 -6.38 -15.00 3.47
CA GLY A 8 -6.19 -14.97 4.93
C GLY A 8 -5.76 -16.31 5.52
N GLY A 9 -5.69 -17.40 4.73
CA GLY A 9 -5.25 -18.71 5.22
C GLY A 9 -3.82 -18.72 5.80
N VAL A 10 -2.95 -17.79 5.37
CA VAL A 10 -1.62 -17.59 5.96
C VAL A 10 -1.68 -17.19 7.44
N LEU A 11 -2.74 -16.50 7.86
CA LEU A 11 -2.92 -16.08 9.25
C LEU A 11 -3.40 -17.24 10.14
N ASP A 12 -4.10 -18.21 9.55
CA ASP A 12 -4.59 -19.39 10.25
C ASP A 12 -3.46 -20.41 10.52
N ASN A 13 -2.38 -20.38 9.73
CA ASN A 13 -1.19 -21.19 9.92
C ASN A 13 0.10 -20.36 9.93
N LEU A 14 0.12 -19.30 10.75
CA LEU A 14 1.28 -18.42 10.82
C LEU A 14 2.54 -19.15 11.33
N GLY A 15 2.38 -20.10 12.26
CA GLY A 15 3.50 -20.91 12.78
C GLY A 15 4.17 -21.74 11.68
N GLY A 16 3.40 -22.46 10.87
CA GLY A 16 3.94 -23.23 9.75
C GLY A 16 4.51 -22.36 8.62
N PHE A 17 3.93 -21.17 8.40
CA PHE A 17 4.47 -20.21 7.44
C PHE A 17 5.85 -19.66 7.87
N LEU A 18 6.02 -19.34 9.14
CA LEU A 18 7.31 -18.82 9.65
C LEU A 18 8.41 -19.89 9.70
N ASP A 19 8.04 -21.16 9.82
CA ASP A 19 8.98 -22.29 9.75
C ASP A 19 9.52 -22.51 8.32
N SER A 20 8.75 -22.13 7.30
CA SER A 20 9.15 -22.22 5.89
C SER A 20 8.51 -21.11 5.05
N PRO A 21 9.02 -19.86 5.16
CA PRO A 21 8.44 -18.73 4.46
C PRO A 21 8.74 -18.81 2.96
N ASP A 22 7.70 -18.71 2.14
CA ASP A 22 7.82 -18.64 0.68
C ASP A 22 8.21 -17.22 0.25
N VAL A 23 9.53 -16.99 0.20
CA VAL A 23 10.12 -15.71 -0.20
C VAL A 23 9.86 -15.39 -1.67
N ASP A 24 9.74 -16.41 -2.53
CA ASP A 24 9.50 -16.22 -3.96
C ASP A 24 8.07 -15.75 -4.23
N ASP A 25 7.09 -16.35 -3.54
CA ASP A 25 5.71 -15.88 -3.56
C ASP A 25 5.61 -14.44 -3.02
N GLY A 26 6.29 -14.15 -1.91
CA GLY A 26 6.42 -12.79 -1.38
C GLY A 26 6.99 -11.78 -2.37
N ASN A 27 8.03 -12.17 -3.12
CA ASN A 27 8.62 -11.35 -4.17
C ASN A 27 7.66 -11.14 -5.36
N GLY A 28 6.89 -12.17 -5.74
CA GLY A 28 5.86 -12.06 -6.77
C GLY A 28 4.74 -11.09 -6.38
N ILE A 29 4.30 -11.13 -5.12
CA ILE A 29 3.32 -10.18 -4.56
C ILE A 29 3.87 -8.75 -4.64
N LEU A 30 5.07 -8.51 -4.11
CA LEU A 30 5.69 -7.19 -4.11
C LEU A 30 5.91 -6.66 -5.53
N GLY A 31 6.30 -7.51 -6.48
CA GLY A 31 6.44 -7.13 -7.88
C GLY A 31 5.12 -6.67 -8.50
N HIS A 32 4.00 -7.33 -8.17
CA HIS A 32 2.68 -6.92 -8.68
C HIS A 32 2.13 -5.66 -7.99
N LEU A 33 2.37 -5.51 -6.68
CA LEU A 33 1.84 -4.39 -5.89
C LEU A 33 2.66 -3.11 -6.05
N LEU A 34 3.99 -3.22 -5.97
CA LEU A 34 4.89 -2.08 -5.95
C LEU A 34 5.45 -1.76 -7.34
N GLY A 35 5.50 -2.74 -8.24
CA GLY A 35 6.08 -2.58 -9.57
C GLY A 35 7.51 -2.05 -9.50
N GLY A 36 7.79 -0.99 -10.27
CA GLY A 36 9.11 -0.33 -10.29
C GLY A 36 9.46 0.45 -9.02
N ARG A 37 8.53 0.59 -8.05
CA ARG A 37 8.75 1.40 -6.84
C ARG A 37 9.34 0.61 -5.66
N ARG A 38 9.71 -0.65 -5.88
CA ARG A 38 10.17 -1.53 -4.80
C ARG A 38 11.34 -0.94 -3.99
N ASN A 39 12.39 -0.48 -4.67
CA ASN A 39 13.56 0.13 -4.01
C ASN A 39 13.19 1.39 -3.21
N ALA A 40 12.28 2.21 -3.74
CA ALA A 40 11.81 3.42 -3.05
C ALA A 40 11.04 3.07 -1.77
N VAL A 41 10.17 2.04 -1.83
CA VAL A 41 9.43 1.55 -0.66
C VAL A 41 10.37 0.93 0.39
N GLU A 42 11.31 0.08 -0.02
CA GLU A 42 12.29 -0.53 0.90
C GLU A 42 13.14 0.55 1.60
N THR A 43 13.57 1.57 0.85
CA THR A 43 14.32 2.72 1.39
C THR A 43 13.46 3.55 2.34
N GLY A 44 12.21 3.83 1.98
CA GLY A 44 11.27 4.56 2.83
C GLY A 44 10.98 3.82 4.13
N VAL A 45 10.73 2.51 4.06
CA VAL A 45 10.51 1.66 5.23
C VAL A 45 11.74 1.63 6.13
N SER A 46 12.94 1.51 5.56
CA SER A 46 14.20 1.57 6.32
C SER A 46 14.34 2.88 7.09
N LYS A 47 14.14 4.03 6.42
CA LYS A 47 14.18 5.36 7.06
C LYS A 47 13.10 5.52 8.13
N ALA A 48 11.89 5.05 7.86
CA ALA A 48 10.75 5.17 8.77
C ALA A 48 10.91 4.36 10.06
N SER A 49 11.37 3.11 9.91
CA SER A 49 11.44 2.14 11.00
C SER A 49 12.77 2.17 11.74
N GLY A 50 13.80 2.82 11.17
CA GLY A 50 15.17 2.75 11.66
C GLY A 50 15.84 1.39 11.43
N VAL A 51 15.20 0.48 10.69
CA VAL A 51 15.74 -0.85 10.34
C VAL A 51 16.67 -0.72 9.14
N ASP A 52 17.80 -1.44 9.17
CA ASP A 52 18.75 -1.49 8.07
C ASP A 52 18.09 -1.93 6.75
N LEU A 53 18.47 -1.30 5.64
CA LEU A 53 17.91 -1.57 4.31
C LEU A 53 18.11 -3.03 3.88
N SER A 54 19.24 -3.66 4.24
CA SER A 54 19.55 -5.06 3.93
C SER A 54 18.66 -6.03 4.72
N MET A 55 18.17 -5.61 5.89
CA MET A 55 17.17 -6.36 6.65
C MET A 55 15.78 -6.14 6.07
N VAL A 56 15.43 -4.91 5.69
CA VAL A 56 14.13 -4.60 5.06
C VAL A 56 13.95 -5.40 3.77
N THR A 57 14.95 -5.43 2.89
CA THR A 57 14.93 -6.22 1.64
C THR A 57 14.71 -7.72 1.86
N LYS A 58 15.16 -8.27 2.99
CA LYS A 58 14.96 -9.69 3.37
C LYS A 58 13.61 -9.94 4.03
N LEU A 59 13.14 -9.00 4.85
CA LEU A 59 11.90 -9.14 5.62
C LEU A 59 10.66 -8.78 4.80
N LEU A 60 10.74 -7.79 3.93
CA LEU A 60 9.60 -7.30 3.15
C LEU A 60 8.92 -8.42 2.35
N PRO A 61 9.64 -9.34 1.66
CA PRO A 61 9.02 -10.48 0.97
C PRO A 61 8.31 -11.43 1.92
N ILE A 62 8.88 -11.71 3.09
CA ILE A 62 8.28 -12.61 4.09
C ILE A 62 6.98 -12.00 4.65
N LEU A 63 6.95 -10.68 4.82
CA LEU A 63 5.79 -9.96 5.35
C LEU A 63 4.70 -9.75 4.29
N ALA A 64 5.04 -9.74 3.01
CA ALA A 64 4.08 -9.43 1.95
C ALA A 64 2.86 -10.38 1.90
N PRO A 65 3.01 -11.72 1.99
CA PRO A 65 1.88 -12.63 2.10
C PRO A 65 1.03 -12.40 3.35
N ILE A 66 1.65 -12.09 4.49
CA ILE A 66 0.96 -11.87 5.77
C ILE A 66 0.06 -10.63 5.68
N VAL A 67 0.60 -9.51 5.22
CA VAL A 67 -0.15 -8.26 5.05
C VAL A 67 -1.29 -8.46 4.04
N MET A 68 -1.02 -9.13 2.91
CA MET A 68 -2.05 -9.44 1.92
C MET A 68 -3.13 -10.37 2.48
N GLY A 69 -2.77 -11.35 3.30
CA GLY A 69 -3.71 -12.21 4.01
C GLY A 69 -4.61 -11.44 4.97
N ALA A 70 -4.06 -10.47 5.71
CA ALA A 70 -4.83 -9.60 6.58
C ALA A 70 -5.82 -8.72 5.80
N LEU A 71 -5.37 -8.10 4.70
CA LEU A 71 -6.23 -7.30 3.83
C LEU A 71 -7.30 -8.16 3.15
N GLY A 72 -6.96 -9.36 2.70
CA GLY A 72 -7.90 -10.33 2.13
C GLY A 72 -8.96 -10.77 3.14
N ARG A 73 -8.56 -11.04 4.39
CA ARG A 73 -9.48 -11.36 5.49
C ARG A 73 -10.40 -10.18 5.79
N GLN A 74 -9.88 -8.97 5.92
CA GLN A 74 -10.67 -7.76 6.17
C GLN A 74 -11.70 -7.53 5.06
N LYS A 75 -11.26 -7.63 3.80
CA LYS A 75 -12.14 -7.56 2.63
C LYS A 75 -13.30 -8.56 2.72
N ARG A 76 -13.01 -9.83 3.06
CA ARG A 76 -14.03 -10.88 3.21
C ARG A 76 -14.98 -10.59 4.37
N GLN A 77 -14.44 -10.26 5.54
CA GLN A 77 -15.23 -10.02 6.76
C GLN A 77 -16.20 -8.85 6.59
N GLN A 78 -15.78 -7.79 5.90
CA GLN A 78 -16.59 -6.61 5.66
C GLN A 78 -17.36 -6.66 4.33
N ASN A 79 -17.30 -7.79 3.59
CA ASN A 79 -17.90 -7.94 2.26
C ASN A 79 -17.55 -6.79 1.29
N LEU A 80 -16.31 -6.30 1.37
CA LEU A 80 -15.86 -5.20 0.53
C LEU A 80 -15.53 -5.69 -0.88
N ASP A 81 -15.91 -4.89 -1.87
CA ASP A 81 -15.37 -5.00 -3.21
C ASP A 81 -14.00 -4.29 -3.30
N ALA A 82 -13.42 -4.20 -4.50
CA ALA A 82 -12.14 -3.54 -4.68
C ALA A 82 -12.22 -2.02 -4.38
N GLY A 83 -13.36 -1.38 -4.67
CA GLY A 83 -13.59 0.03 -4.37
C GLY A 83 -13.78 0.32 -2.89
N GLY A 84 -14.51 -0.54 -2.18
CA GLY A 84 -14.69 -0.46 -0.73
C GLY A 84 -13.37 -0.59 0.02
N LEU A 85 -12.52 -1.56 -0.37
CA LEU A 85 -11.20 -1.74 0.24
C LEU A 85 -10.28 -0.55 -0.02
N SER A 86 -10.28 0.02 -1.24
CA SER A 86 -9.46 1.20 -1.53
C SER A 86 -9.92 2.44 -0.75
N SER A 87 -11.24 2.59 -0.56
CA SER A 87 -11.82 3.68 0.22
C SER A 87 -11.44 3.58 1.69
N MET A 88 -11.48 2.36 2.26
CA MET A 88 -11.04 2.09 3.63
C MET A 88 -9.55 2.42 3.81
N LEU A 89 -8.67 1.88 2.95
CA LEU A 89 -7.23 2.15 2.99
C LEU A 89 -6.91 3.64 2.81
N GLY A 90 -7.66 4.34 1.96
CA GLY A 90 -7.53 5.78 1.76
C GLY A 90 -7.93 6.57 3.02
N SER A 91 -8.96 6.14 3.74
CA SER A 91 -9.36 6.77 5.01
C SER A 91 -8.34 6.54 6.13
N GLU A 92 -7.79 5.32 6.23
CA GLU A 92 -6.74 4.97 7.19
C GLU A 92 -5.45 5.77 6.93
N ARG A 93 -5.08 5.93 5.65
CA ARG A 93 -3.94 6.78 5.26
C ARG A 93 -4.13 8.23 5.71
N LYS A 94 -5.29 8.83 5.42
CA LYS A 94 -5.60 10.21 5.85
C LYS A 94 -5.52 10.37 7.36
N GLN A 95 -6.01 9.37 8.10
CA GLN A 95 -5.95 9.38 9.56
C GLN A 95 -4.50 9.28 10.07
N MET A 96 -3.65 8.46 9.44
CA MET A 96 -2.23 8.38 9.77
C MET A 96 -1.47 9.68 9.46
N GLU A 97 -1.74 10.31 8.31
CA GLU A 97 -1.15 11.60 7.94
C GLU A 97 -1.53 12.70 8.94
N GLN A 98 -2.76 12.66 9.47
CA GLN A 98 -3.21 13.59 10.52
C GLN A 98 -2.59 13.29 11.90
N SER A 99 -2.24 12.03 12.16
CA SER A 99 -1.80 11.59 13.49
C SER A 99 -0.27 11.54 13.65
N SER A 100 0.49 11.48 12.57
CA SER A 100 1.95 11.34 12.62
C SER A 100 2.65 12.22 11.59
N PRO A 101 3.35 13.29 12.02
CA PRO A 101 4.17 14.14 11.15
C PRO A 101 5.23 13.35 10.36
N ALA A 102 5.71 12.23 10.91
CA ALA A 102 6.68 11.35 10.26
C ALA A 102 6.11 10.64 9.02
N ALA A 103 4.80 10.38 8.96
CA ALA A 103 4.14 9.83 7.78
C ALA A 103 4.10 10.86 6.64
N GLY A 104 3.97 12.15 6.96
CA GLY A 104 4.08 13.24 5.99
C GLY A 104 5.48 13.33 5.36
N ILE A 105 6.53 13.09 6.14
CA ILE A 105 7.93 13.06 5.66
C ILE A 105 8.18 11.86 4.72
N LEU A 106 7.55 10.71 4.97
CA LEU A 106 7.61 9.56 4.07
C LEU A 106 6.82 9.80 2.78
N GLY A 107 5.71 10.54 2.86
CA GLY A 107 4.99 11.04 1.70
C GLY A 107 5.87 11.94 0.83
N GLN A 108 6.60 12.88 1.44
CA GLN A 108 7.54 13.78 0.76
C GLN A 108 8.77 13.08 0.17
N LEU A 109 9.21 11.96 0.75
CA LEU A 109 10.30 11.15 0.21
C LEU A 109 9.86 10.21 -0.93
N LEU A 110 8.58 9.82 -0.97
CA LEU A 110 7.99 9.06 -2.07
C LEU A 110 7.57 9.97 -3.24
N ASP A 111 7.39 11.26 -2.96
CA ASP A 111 7.18 12.40 -3.85
C ASP A 111 8.53 12.89 -4.45
N GLU A 112 9.24 11.96 -5.09
CA GLU A 112 10.53 12.21 -5.75
C GLU A 112 10.37 12.88 -7.14
N ASP A 113 9.17 13.35 -7.50
CA ASP A 113 8.93 14.32 -8.58
C ASP A 113 8.65 15.74 -8.07
N GLY A 114 8.54 15.92 -6.75
CA GLY A 114 8.76 17.19 -6.05
C GLY A 114 7.62 18.20 -6.17
N ASP A 115 6.36 17.75 -6.11
CA ASP A 115 5.20 18.67 -6.16
C ASP A 115 4.49 18.89 -4.81
N GLY A 116 4.80 18.07 -3.79
CA GLY A 116 4.29 18.24 -2.45
C GLY A 116 2.85 17.75 -2.23
N SER A 117 2.17 17.19 -3.24
CA SER A 117 0.73 16.97 -3.17
C SER A 117 0.19 15.82 -4.06
N ILE A 118 0.40 14.57 -3.63
CA ILE A 118 -0.32 13.41 -4.21
C ILE A 118 -1.86 13.57 -4.08
N ALA A 119 -2.32 14.30 -3.05
CA ALA A 119 -3.73 14.56 -2.79
C ALA A 119 -4.34 15.63 -3.73
N ASP A 120 -3.63 16.72 -4.04
CA ASP A 120 -4.12 17.76 -4.97
C ASP A 120 -4.18 17.24 -6.39
N ASP A 121 -3.31 16.29 -6.75
CA ASP A 121 -3.22 15.80 -8.10
C ASP A 121 -4.38 14.83 -8.45
N ILE A 122 -4.86 14.06 -7.46
CA ILE A 122 -6.06 13.22 -7.58
C ILE A 122 -7.35 14.06 -7.42
N ALA A 123 -7.39 14.98 -6.46
CA ALA A 123 -8.54 15.87 -6.26
C ALA A 123 -8.71 16.84 -7.45
N GLY A 124 -7.60 17.30 -8.04
CA GLY A 124 -7.56 18.11 -9.24
C GLY A 124 -8.02 17.35 -10.48
N LYS A 125 -7.62 16.09 -10.67
CA LYS A 125 -8.09 15.27 -11.80
C LYS A 125 -9.57 14.87 -11.68
N LEU A 126 -10.05 14.57 -10.46
CA LEU A 126 -11.44 14.21 -10.21
C LEU A 126 -12.39 15.44 -10.20
N GLY A 127 -11.92 16.57 -9.67
CA GLY A 127 -12.67 17.83 -9.63
C GLY A 127 -12.73 18.54 -10.97
N LYS A 128 -11.64 18.55 -11.74
CA LYS A 128 -11.58 19.21 -13.06
C LYS A 128 -12.33 18.42 -14.15
N GLY A 129 -12.45 17.09 -14.00
CA GLY A 129 -13.23 16.24 -14.90
C GLY A 129 -14.75 16.37 -14.74
N LEU A 130 -15.23 16.72 -13.54
CA LEU A 130 -16.67 16.82 -13.25
C LEU A 130 -17.20 18.25 -13.19
N LEU A 131 -16.36 19.28 -13.02
CA LEU A 131 -16.79 20.69 -13.06
C LEU A 131 -16.47 21.42 -14.38
N GLY A 132 -15.52 20.92 -15.19
CA GLY A 132 -15.17 21.52 -16.48
C GLY A 132 -16.15 21.22 -17.62
N GLY A 133 -17.02 20.21 -17.47
CA GLY A 133 -17.91 19.73 -18.54
C GLY A 133 -19.27 20.43 -18.65
N LEU A 134 -19.65 21.28 -17.68
CA LEU A 134 -20.99 21.86 -17.61
C LEU A 134 -21.06 23.39 -17.70
N PHE A 135 -19.91 24.09 -17.76
CA PHE A 135 -19.86 25.56 -17.89
C PHE A 135 -19.19 26.08 -19.16
N GLY A 136 -18.73 25.20 -20.06
CA GLY A 136 -17.96 25.56 -21.26
C GLY A 136 -18.73 25.51 -22.58
N ARG A 137 -20.06 25.67 -22.58
CA ARG A 137 -20.84 25.74 -23.83
C ARG A 137 -21.83 26.91 -23.78
N ARG A 138 -21.31 28.10 -24.09
CA ARG A 138 -22.07 29.19 -24.71
C ARG A 138 -21.61 29.30 -26.15
#